data_AF-A0A9D9JMK2-F1
#
_entry.id   AF-A0A9D9JMK2-F1
#
_cell.length_a   1.000
_cell.length_b   1.000
_cell.length_c   1.000
_cell.angle_alpha   90.00
_cell.angle_beta   90.00
_cell.angle_gamma   90.00
#
_symmetry.space_group_name_H-M   'P 1'
#
loop_
_entity.id
_entity.type
_entity.pdbx_description
1 polymer ?
#
loop_
_entity_poly.entity_id
_entity_poly.type
_entity_poly.pdbx_seq_one_letter_code
_entity_poly.pdbx_strand_id
1 'polypeptide(L)'
;MTWELAGQMLEVCNCGLLCPCWMDLTAQPDRGWCGTAILFDIERGNVGGLDVAGRKVVMAAEIPGAFANGNFTVRLYVDEGASAEQLRALEQLFTGQLGGPMAALGPAVTTLLPTRVARIMVQHGEIVTAMVSEAGRLQWAPRYDPGGRATKVEAAEA
;
A
#
# COMPACT_ATOMS: atom_id res chain seq x y z
N MET A 1 -13.61 -15.39 11.81
CA MET A 1 -13.26 -14.40 10.77
C MET A 1 -11.95 -14.81 10.16
N THR A 2 -11.80 -14.73 8.83
CA THR A 2 -10.59 -15.19 8.13
C THR A 2 -9.38 -14.31 8.45
N TRP A 3 -9.61 -13.00 8.62
CA TRP A 3 -8.61 -12.03 9.07
C TRP A 3 -9.29 -10.70 9.45
N GLU A 4 -8.56 -9.86 10.18
CA GLU A 4 -8.93 -8.48 10.51
C GLU A 4 -7.64 -7.68 10.69
N LEU A 5 -7.55 -6.47 10.09
CA LEU A 5 -6.39 -5.57 10.23
C LEU A 5 -6.88 -4.16 10.56
N ALA A 6 -6.20 -3.49 11.47
CA ALA A 6 -6.39 -2.09 11.82
C ALA A 6 -5.04 -1.40 11.99
N GLY A 7 -4.92 -0.18 11.45
CA GLY A 7 -3.69 0.59 11.51
C GLY A 7 -3.70 1.71 10.48
N GLN A 8 -2.53 2.08 9.98
CA GLN A 8 -2.37 3.17 9.02
C GLN A 8 -2.03 2.62 7.64
N MET A 9 -2.62 3.25 6.62
CA MET A 9 -2.30 2.98 5.22
C MET A 9 -1.70 4.25 4.62
N LEU A 10 -0.56 4.10 3.96
CA LEU A 10 0.07 5.17 3.21
C LEU A 10 0.23 4.73 1.75
N GLU A 11 -0.51 5.38 0.86
CA GLU A 11 -0.39 5.19 -0.59
C GLU A 11 0.37 6.36 -1.22
N VAL A 12 1.31 6.05 -2.10
CA VAL A 12 2.02 7.02 -2.91
C VAL A 12 2.11 6.52 -4.35
N CYS A 13 1.91 7.43 -5.31
CA CYS A 13 2.09 7.15 -6.72
C CYS A 13 2.97 8.22 -7.39
N ASN A 14 3.39 7.93 -8.62
CA ASN A 14 4.23 8.82 -9.43
C ASN A 14 3.46 9.98 -10.11
N CYS A 15 2.15 10.13 -9.88
CA CYS A 15 1.33 11.21 -10.45
C CYS A 15 1.72 12.59 -9.86
N GLY A 16 1.44 13.66 -10.61
CA GLY A 16 1.96 15.00 -10.30
C GLY A 16 1.27 15.71 -9.14
N LEU A 17 -0.02 15.44 -8.90
CA LEU A 17 -0.79 16.14 -7.87
C LEU A 17 -1.64 15.21 -7.01
N LEU A 18 -2.66 14.60 -7.60
CA LEU A 18 -3.55 13.60 -6.98
C LEU A 18 -3.61 12.40 -7.93
N CYS A 19 -3.76 11.17 -7.42
CA CYS A 19 -3.96 10.05 -8.33
C CYS A 19 -5.30 10.25 -9.05
N PRO A 20 -5.30 10.41 -10.39
CA PRO A 20 -6.55 10.54 -11.13
C PRO A 20 -7.41 9.28 -10.99
N CYS A 21 -6.78 8.14 -10.69
CA CYS A 21 -7.42 6.86 -10.44
C CYS A 21 -8.44 6.86 -9.29
N TRP A 22 -8.28 7.72 -8.28
CA TRP A 22 -9.26 7.82 -7.17
C TRP A 22 -10.58 8.43 -7.61
N MET A 23 -10.57 9.22 -8.69
CA MET A 23 -11.76 9.88 -9.23
C MET A 23 -12.35 9.11 -10.40
N ASP A 24 -11.49 8.54 -11.25
CA ASP A 24 -11.88 7.76 -12.43
C ASP A 24 -10.80 6.71 -12.72
N LEU A 25 -11.17 5.43 -12.58
CA LEU A 25 -10.27 4.30 -12.81
C LEU A 25 -9.80 4.19 -14.27
N THR A 26 -10.49 4.83 -15.21
CA THR A 26 -10.15 4.85 -16.65
C THR A 26 -9.23 6.03 -17.02
N ALA A 27 -9.02 6.97 -16.10
CA ALA A 27 -8.13 8.10 -16.33
C ALA A 27 -6.67 7.63 -16.52
N GLN A 28 -5.99 8.29 -17.45
CA GLN A 28 -4.57 8.00 -17.71
C GLN A 28 -3.70 8.59 -16.60
N PRO A 29 -2.69 7.85 -16.10
CA PRO A 29 -1.67 8.42 -15.24
C PRO A 29 -0.94 9.54 -15.98
N ASP A 30 -0.56 10.61 -15.28
CA ASP A 30 0.08 11.80 -15.87
C ASP A 30 1.36 11.47 -16.67
N ARG A 31 2.02 10.36 -16.31
CA ARG A 31 3.27 9.89 -16.93
C ARG A 31 3.07 8.74 -17.93
N GLY A 32 1.82 8.38 -18.24
CA GLY A 32 1.45 7.24 -19.10
C GLY A 32 1.58 5.86 -18.44
N TRP A 33 2.08 5.79 -17.21
CA TRP A 33 2.18 4.57 -16.40
C TRP A 33 2.11 4.96 -14.91
N CYS A 34 1.63 4.04 -14.07
CA CYS A 34 1.56 4.22 -12.63
C CYS A 34 2.61 3.33 -11.95
N GLY A 35 3.48 3.97 -11.17
CA GLY A 35 4.31 3.31 -10.17
C GLY A 35 3.76 3.67 -8.80
N THR A 36 3.05 2.75 -8.16
CA THR A 36 2.44 2.95 -6.84
C THR A 36 3.12 2.08 -5.79
N ALA A 37 3.15 2.58 -4.57
CA ALA A 37 3.51 1.81 -3.39
C ALA A 37 2.51 2.10 -2.27
N ILE A 38 2.00 1.04 -1.65
CA ILE A 38 1.07 1.11 -0.53
C ILE A 38 1.74 0.45 0.68
N LEU A 39 2.00 1.25 1.71
CA LEU A 39 2.41 0.77 3.02
C LEU A 39 1.18 0.52 3.88
N PHE A 40 1.17 -0.64 4.53
CA PHE A 40 0.27 -1.01 5.61
C PHE A 40 1.10 -1.10 6.89
N ASP A 41 0.91 -0.15 7.80
CA ASP A 41 1.47 -0.20 9.16
C ASP A 41 0.40 -0.78 10.11
N ILE A 42 0.54 -2.07 10.43
CA ILE A 42 -0.48 -2.83 11.15
C ILE A 42 -0.32 -2.60 12.65
N GLU A 43 -1.24 -1.85 13.26
CA GLU A 43 -1.25 -1.60 14.71
C GLU A 43 -1.91 -2.76 15.48
N ARG A 44 -3.01 -3.30 14.94
CA ARG A 44 -3.70 -4.49 15.42
C ARG A 44 -4.05 -5.37 14.24
N GLY A 45 -3.84 -6.67 14.35
CA GLY A 45 -4.24 -7.55 13.27
C GLY A 45 -4.19 -9.03 13.61
N ASN A 46 -5.11 -9.78 13.04
CA ASN A 46 -5.15 -11.23 13.12
C ASN A 46 -5.39 -11.82 11.73
N VAL A 47 -4.64 -12.87 11.38
CA VAL A 47 -4.83 -13.61 10.13
C VAL A 47 -4.96 -15.09 10.48
N GLY A 48 -6.17 -15.64 10.34
CA GLY A 48 -6.43 -17.06 10.63
C GLY A 48 -6.08 -17.49 12.06
N GLY A 49 -6.21 -16.60 13.04
CA GLY A 49 -5.82 -16.86 14.43
C GLY A 49 -4.39 -16.42 14.78
N LEU A 50 -3.54 -16.12 13.80
CA LEU A 50 -2.18 -15.63 14.01
C LEU A 50 -2.15 -14.12 14.24
N ASP A 51 -1.54 -13.68 15.34
CA ASP A 51 -1.30 -12.26 15.60
C ASP A 51 -0.24 -11.71 14.63
N VAL A 52 -0.56 -10.61 13.95
CA VAL A 52 0.32 -9.88 13.02
C VAL A 52 0.46 -8.40 13.42
N ALA A 53 0.06 -8.03 14.64
CA ALA A 53 0.23 -6.68 15.15
C ALA A 53 1.71 -6.25 15.15
N GLY A 54 1.94 -4.96 14.86
CA GLY A 54 3.27 -4.37 14.75
C GLY A 54 4.07 -4.85 13.54
N ARG A 55 3.46 -5.54 12.58
CA ARG A 55 4.08 -5.87 11.28
C ARG A 55 3.77 -4.79 10.27
N LYS A 56 4.62 -4.71 9.25
CA LYS A 56 4.47 -3.77 8.14
C LYS A 56 4.56 -4.52 6.83
N VAL A 57 3.72 -4.13 5.88
CA VAL A 57 3.75 -4.68 4.53
C VAL A 57 3.73 -3.54 3.55
N VAL A 58 4.58 -3.60 2.52
CA VAL A 58 4.54 -2.68 1.39
C VAL A 58 4.20 -3.46 0.15
N MET A 59 3.12 -3.08 -0.53
CA MET A 59 2.79 -3.54 -1.86
C MET A 59 3.26 -2.51 -2.87
N ALA A 60 4.23 -2.86 -3.71
CA ALA A 60 4.66 -2.04 -4.83
C ALA A 60 4.08 -2.60 -6.12
N ALA A 61 3.56 -1.74 -6.98
CA ALA A 61 2.99 -2.12 -8.26
C ALA A 61 3.42 -1.19 -9.39
N GLU A 62 3.68 -1.79 -10.55
CA GLU A 62 3.79 -1.11 -11.83
C GLU A 62 2.56 -1.44 -12.67
N ILE A 63 1.89 -0.41 -13.18
CA ILE A 63 0.66 -0.51 -13.95
C ILE A 63 0.87 0.25 -15.26
N PRO A 64 0.81 -0.44 -16.42
CA PRO A 64 0.91 0.22 -17.71
C PRO A 64 -0.41 0.91 -18.05
N GLY A 65 -0.41 2.25 -18.11
CA GLY A 65 -1.59 3.05 -18.42
C GLY A 65 -2.64 3.10 -17.30
N ALA A 66 -3.91 3.21 -17.70
CA ALA A 66 -5.05 3.37 -16.79
C ALA A 66 -5.25 2.16 -15.87
N PHE A 67 -5.62 2.44 -14.61
CA PHE A 67 -5.80 1.42 -13.57
C PHE A 67 -6.82 0.33 -13.97
N ALA A 68 -7.93 0.73 -14.59
CA ALA A 68 -8.98 -0.18 -15.04
C ALA A 68 -8.52 -1.21 -16.10
N ASN A 69 -7.41 -0.95 -16.79
CA ASN A 69 -6.88 -1.87 -17.81
C ASN A 69 -6.14 -3.06 -17.21
N GLY A 70 -5.81 -3.03 -15.92
CA GLY A 70 -5.06 -4.09 -15.27
C GLY A 70 -3.62 -4.20 -15.74
N ASN A 71 -3.16 -5.42 -15.94
CA ASN A 71 -1.78 -5.77 -16.30
C ASN A 71 -0.74 -5.35 -15.26
N PHE A 72 -1.07 -5.55 -13.98
CA PHE A 72 -0.23 -5.12 -12.88
C PHE A 72 0.95 -6.07 -12.70
N THR A 73 2.14 -5.49 -12.54
CA THR A 73 3.30 -6.19 -12.00
C THR A 73 3.46 -5.80 -10.54
N VAL A 74 3.29 -6.75 -9.62
CA VAL A 74 3.24 -6.50 -8.17
C VAL A 74 4.40 -7.19 -7.45
N ARG A 75 4.97 -6.55 -6.43
CA ARG A 75 5.84 -7.17 -5.43
C ARG A 75 5.40 -6.78 -4.02
N LEU A 76 5.41 -7.76 -3.12
CA LEU A 76 5.24 -7.52 -1.69
C LEU A 76 6.60 -7.43 -0.99
N TYR A 77 6.69 -6.51 -0.04
CA TYR A 77 7.75 -6.44 0.96
C TYR A 77 7.12 -6.63 2.33
N VAL A 78 7.63 -7.59 3.11
CA VAL A 78 7.17 -7.85 4.46
C VAL A 78 8.30 -7.54 5.44
N ASP A 79 7.94 -6.92 6.56
CA ASP A 79 8.91 -6.50 7.57
C ASP A 79 9.77 -7.67 8.09
N GLU A 80 11.07 -7.42 8.27
CA GLU A 80 12.05 -8.42 8.73
C GLU A 80 11.77 -8.98 10.13
N GLY A 81 10.98 -8.28 10.94
CA GLY A 81 10.54 -8.79 12.23
C GLY A 81 9.49 -9.91 12.13
N ALA A 82 8.91 -10.16 10.95
CA ALA A 82 7.88 -11.20 10.78
C ALA A 82 8.46 -12.61 10.95
N SER A 83 7.77 -13.44 11.74
CA SER A 83 8.07 -14.87 11.77
C SER A 83 7.75 -15.52 10.42
N ALA A 84 8.27 -16.72 10.17
CA ALA A 84 7.95 -17.46 8.94
C ALA A 84 6.44 -17.75 8.78
N GLU A 85 5.71 -17.90 9.88
CA GLU A 85 4.26 -18.07 9.87
C GLU A 85 3.55 -16.75 9.53
N GLN A 86 3.98 -15.65 10.14
CA GLN A 86 3.44 -14.31 9.86
C GLN A 86 3.69 -13.93 8.40
N LEU A 87 4.89 -14.20 7.88
CA LEU A 87 5.24 -13.95 6.48
C LEU A 87 4.27 -14.67 5.53
N ARG A 88 4.05 -15.98 5.73
CA ARG A 88 3.13 -16.76 4.89
C ARG A 88 1.69 -16.26 5.01
N ALA A 89 1.23 -15.95 6.22
CA ALA A 89 -0.13 -15.46 6.44
C ALA A 89 -0.35 -14.09 5.78
N LEU A 90 0.60 -13.16 5.92
CA LEU A 90 0.55 -11.84 5.29
C LEU A 90 0.63 -11.96 3.76
N GLU A 91 1.50 -12.82 3.22
CA GLU A 91 1.56 -13.06 1.78
C GLU A 91 0.23 -13.60 1.23
N GLN A 92 -0.37 -14.59 1.88
CA GLN A 92 -1.69 -15.11 1.49
C GLN A 92 -2.78 -14.02 1.52
N LEU A 93 -2.78 -13.17 2.55
CA LEU A 93 -3.72 -12.06 2.68
C LEU A 93 -3.54 -11.04 1.55
N PHE A 94 -2.32 -10.52 1.37
CA PHE A 94 -2.03 -9.43 0.44
C PHE A 94 -2.01 -9.85 -1.03
N THR A 95 -1.87 -11.15 -1.31
CA THR A 95 -2.10 -11.72 -2.66
C THR A 95 -3.57 -12.05 -2.93
N GLY A 96 -4.48 -11.81 -1.97
CA GLY A 96 -5.91 -12.02 -2.13
C GLY A 96 -6.38 -13.47 -1.96
N GLN A 97 -5.52 -14.41 -1.57
CA GLN A 97 -5.92 -15.81 -1.34
C GLN A 97 -6.92 -15.95 -0.19
N LEU A 98 -6.96 -14.99 0.72
CA LEU A 98 -7.89 -14.95 1.86
C LEU A 98 -9.12 -14.05 1.63
N GLY A 99 -9.38 -13.65 0.37
CA GLY A 99 -10.54 -12.83 0.02
C GLY A 99 -10.34 -11.32 0.26
N GLY A 100 -11.45 -10.58 0.33
CA GLY A 100 -11.48 -9.14 0.60
C GLY A 100 -10.98 -8.26 -0.57
N PRO A 101 -10.60 -7.00 -0.30
CA PRO A 101 -10.21 -6.05 -1.34
C PRO A 101 -9.04 -6.53 -2.21
N MET A 102 -8.09 -7.27 -1.62
CA MET A 102 -6.94 -7.81 -2.35
C MET A 102 -7.37 -8.89 -3.36
N ALA A 103 -8.37 -9.71 -3.04
CA ALA A 103 -8.92 -10.68 -3.99
C ALA A 103 -9.65 -10.00 -5.15
N ALA A 104 -10.32 -8.87 -4.91
CA ALA A 104 -10.98 -8.09 -5.96
C ALA A 104 -9.98 -7.49 -6.97
N LEU A 105 -8.74 -7.19 -6.53
CA LEU A 105 -7.66 -6.76 -7.41
C LEU A 105 -6.99 -7.91 -8.17
N GLY A 106 -7.15 -9.15 -7.71
CA GLY A 106 -6.51 -10.35 -8.27
C GLY A 106 -6.57 -10.46 -9.81
N PRO A 107 -7.74 -10.30 -10.46
CA PRO A 107 -7.85 -10.39 -11.92
C PRO A 107 -7.02 -9.36 -12.70
N ALA A 108 -6.65 -8.24 -12.08
CA ALA A 108 -5.83 -7.21 -12.70
C ALA A 108 -4.31 -7.50 -12.62
N VAL A 109 -3.89 -8.39 -11.72
CA VAL A 109 -2.48 -8.75 -11.51
C VAL A 109 -2.07 -9.85 -12.49
N THR A 110 -1.24 -9.49 -13.47
CA THR A 110 -0.73 -10.45 -14.46
C THR A 110 0.62 -11.01 -14.06
N THR A 111 1.42 -10.26 -13.30
CA THR A 111 2.73 -10.68 -12.83
C THR A 111 2.87 -10.42 -11.32
N LEU A 112 2.99 -11.48 -10.54
CA LEU A 112 3.38 -11.40 -9.13
C LEU A 112 4.84 -11.79 -8.99
N LEU A 113 5.69 -10.84 -8.62
CA LEU A 113 7.09 -11.08 -8.32
C LEU A 113 7.22 -11.70 -6.93
N PRO A 114 8.32 -12.46 -6.66
CA PRO A 114 8.54 -13.04 -5.35
C PRO A 114 8.53 -11.99 -4.23
N THR A 115 7.80 -12.30 -3.16
CA THR A 115 7.80 -11.53 -1.91
C THR A 115 9.22 -11.41 -1.36
N ARG A 116 9.57 -10.23 -0.86
CA ARG A 116 10.85 -9.97 -0.20
C ARG A 116 10.67 -9.63 1.26
N VAL A 117 11.54 -10.17 2.10
CA VAL A 117 11.68 -9.70 3.47
C VAL A 117 12.60 -8.48 3.45
N ALA A 118 12.19 -7.38 4.08
CA ALA A 118 12.96 -6.15 4.12
C ALA A 118 12.76 -5.42 5.46
N ARG A 119 13.73 -4.61 5.84
CA ARG A 119 13.59 -3.71 6.99
C ARG A 119 12.67 -2.56 6.60
N ILE A 120 11.54 -2.42 7.30
CA ILE A 120 10.58 -1.35 7.03
C ILE A 120 10.55 -0.40 8.24
N MET A 121 11.14 0.78 8.09
CA MET A 121 11.15 1.79 9.15
C MET A 121 10.14 2.88 8.82
N VAL A 122 9.19 3.10 9.72
CA VAL A 122 8.18 4.16 9.59
C VAL A 122 8.40 5.18 10.69
N GLN A 123 8.53 6.44 10.29
CA GLN A 123 8.61 7.59 11.16
C GLN A 123 7.30 8.35 11.05
N HIS A 124 6.57 8.39 12.17
CA HIS A 124 5.35 9.15 12.31
C HIS A 124 5.66 10.56 12.82
N GLY A 125 4.97 11.54 12.25
CA GLY A 125 5.13 12.97 12.57
C GLY A 125 4.22 13.79 11.67
N GLU A 126 4.48 15.10 11.59
CA GLU A 126 3.79 15.96 10.61
C GLU A 126 4.01 15.46 9.18
N ILE A 127 5.22 14.99 8.89
CA ILE A 127 5.57 14.27 7.68
C ILE A 127 5.73 12.80 8.05
N VAL A 128 4.96 11.92 7.40
CA VAL A 128 5.14 10.48 7.52
C VAL A 128 6.16 10.02 6.51
N THR A 129 7.21 9.33 6.97
CA THR A 129 8.24 8.78 6.09
C THR A 129 8.40 7.29 6.35
N ALA A 130 8.44 6.49 5.30
CA ALA A 130 8.74 5.07 5.38
C ALA A 130 9.94 4.72 4.49
N MET A 131 10.89 3.98 5.05
CA MET A 131 12.06 3.45 4.34
C MET A 131 11.92 1.93 4.22
N VAL A 132 12.08 1.41 3.00
CA VAL A 132 12.02 -0.04 2.71
C VAL A 132 13.39 -0.48 2.21
N SER A 133 14.31 -0.80 3.12
CA SER A 133 15.73 -1.12 2.82
C SER A 133 16.29 -0.29 1.64
N GLU A 134 16.86 -0.93 0.62
CA GLU A 134 17.29 -0.30 -0.64
C GLU A 134 16.18 -0.16 -1.70
N ALA A 135 14.98 -0.69 -1.45
CA ALA A 135 13.89 -0.71 -2.43
C ALA A 135 13.28 0.67 -2.66
N GLY A 136 13.25 1.51 -1.63
CA GLY A 136 12.81 2.90 -1.80
C GLY A 136 12.36 3.58 -0.51
N ARG A 137 11.81 4.78 -0.71
CA ARG A 137 11.29 5.65 0.33
C ARG A 137 9.91 6.16 -0.05
N LEU A 138 8.94 6.01 0.85
CA LEU A 138 7.63 6.62 0.76
C LEU A 138 7.60 7.83 1.70
N GLN A 139 6.99 8.92 1.27
CA GLN A 139 6.85 10.12 2.09
C GLN A 139 5.51 10.79 1.82
N TRP A 140 4.83 11.19 2.88
CA TRP A 140 3.62 12.00 2.83
C TRP A 140 3.78 13.23 3.70
N ALA A 141 3.37 14.36 3.17
CA ALA A 141 3.40 15.64 3.86
C ALA A 141 2.07 16.37 3.63
N PRO A 142 1.55 17.09 4.65
CA PRO A 142 0.41 17.96 4.49
C PRO A 142 0.64 18.98 3.38
N ARG A 143 -0.42 19.33 2.67
CA ARG A 143 -0.41 20.48 1.77
C ARG A 143 -0.78 21.72 2.57
N TYR A 144 -0.20 22.85 2.22
CA TYR A 144 -0.44 24.13 2.88
C TYR A 144 -1.07 25.10 1.89
N ASP A 145 -2.01 25.91 2.37
CA ASP A 145 -2.52 27.06 1.64
C ASP A 145 -1.47 28.20 1.60
N PRO A 146 -1.69 29.28 0.81
CA PRO A 146 -0.76 30.41 0.78
C PRO A 146 -0.55 31.12 2.12
N GLY A 147 -1.44 30.90 3.09
CA GLY A 147 -1.34 31.42 4.46
C GLY A 147 -0.61 30.48 5.43
N GLY A 148 -0.06 29.36 4.94
CA GLY A 148 0.66 28.38 5.76
C GLY A 148 -0.23 27.47 6.60
N ARG A 149 -1.54 27.41 6.33
CA ARG A 149 -2.46 26.51 7.04
C ARG A 149 -2.51 25.17 6.33
N ALA A 150 -2.40 24.07 7.09
CA ALA A 150 -2.51 22.73 6.54
C ALA A 150 -3.93 22.49 6.00
N THR A 151 -4.02 21.96 4.78
CA THR A 151 -5.26 21.45 4.21
C THR A 151 -5.73 20.26 5.04
N LYS A 152 -6.90 20.39 5.64
CA LYS A 152 -7.55 19.31 6.39
C LYS A 152 -8.66 18.71 5.54
N VAL A 153 -8.65 17.38 5.44
CA VAL A 153 -9.78 16.61 4.91
C VAL A 153 -10.38 15.90 6.11
N GLU A 154 -11.53 16.38 6.59
CA GLU A 154 -12.26 15.80 7.71
C GLU A 154 -13.50 15.09 7.13
N ALA A 155 -13.47 13.75 7.18
CA ALA A 155 -14.50 12.80 6.71
C ALA A 155 -15.06 13.03 5.29
N ALA A 156 -14.57 12.23 4.32
CA ALA A 156 -15.17 12.08 3.00
C ALA A 156 -15.69 10.64 2.76
N GLU A 157 -15.90 9.86 3.82
CA GLU A 157 -16.59 8.57 3.77
C GLU A 157 -17.90 8.73 4.56
N ALA A 158 -19.02 8.65 3.84
CA ALA A 158 -20.36 8.46 4.38
C ALA A 158 -20.76 6.99 4.21
#